data_AF-A0A7J8RGV2-F1
#
_entry.id   AF-A0A7J8RGV2-F1
#
_cell.length_a   1.000
_cell.length_b   1.000
_cell.length_c   1.000
_cell.angle_alpha   90.00
_cell.angle_beta   90.00
_cell.angle_gamma   90.00
#
_symmetry.space_group_name_H-M   'P 1'
#
loop_
_entity.id
_entity.type
_entity.pdbx_description
1 polymer ?
#
loop_
_entity_poly.entity_id
_entity_poly.type
_entity_poly.pdbx_seq_one_letter_code
_entity_poly.pdbx_strand_id
1 'polypeptide(L)'
;EKENLCLYGLPNETWEVNLPVEEVPPELPEPALGINFARDGMQEKDWLSLVAVHSDSWLLAVAFYFGARFSFGKNERKRLFRMINELPTIFEAVTGNVKQPTEQYANHNSSGKSKSSAKVSRQSESESKVVKMSASKDEDESGEDEEDDEQGATCGACGDSYGTDEFWICCDICERWFHGKCVKITPAKAEHIKQYKCPSCSSKRARV
;
A
#
# COMPACT_ATOMS: atom_id res chain seq x y z
N GLU A 1 21.70 15.44 30.84
CA GLU A 1 21.18 14.72 29.65
C GLU A 1 20.06 15.55 29.06
N LYS A 2 19.86 15.56 27.73
CA LYS A 2 18.65 16.18 27.16
C LYS A 2 17.51 15.21 27.36
N GLU A 3 16.35 15.68 27.81
CA GLU A 3 15.17 14.84 27.93
C GLU A 3 14.62 14.47 26.54
N ASN A 4 13.89 13.36 26.43
CA ASN A 4 13.32 12.88 25.18
C ASN A 4 12.03 13.63 24.86
N LEU A 5 12.06 14.48 23.83
CA LEU A 5 10.92 15.30 23.45
C LEU A 5 10.11 14.67 22.32
N CYS A 6 8.83 14.99 22.30
CA CYS A 6 7.83 14.62 21.31
C CYS A 6 7.26 15.87 20.64
N LEU A 7 6.73 15.76 19.42
CA LEU A 7 5.94 16.80 18.75
C LEU A 7 4.46 16.40 18.75
N TYR A 8 3.61 17.25 19.32
CA TYR A 8 2.16 17.09 19.37
C TYR A 8 1.46 18.11 18.49
N GLY A 9 0.45 17.66 17.75
CA GLY A 9 -0.52 18.50 17.06
C GLY A 9 -1.88 18.45 17.76
N LEU A 10 -2.50 19.62 17.96
CA LEU A 10 -3.77 19.75 18.65
C LEU A 10 -4.91 20.09 17.66
N PRO A 11 -6.18 19.72 17.95
CA PRO A 11 -7.31 19.97 17.05
C PRO A 11 -7.63 21.45 16.79
N ASN A 12 -7.11 22.36 17.61
CA ASN A 12 -7.22 23.82 17.46
C ASN A 12 -6.13 24.41 16.54
N GLU A 13 -5.46 23.57 15.74
CA GLU A 13 -4.40 23.95 14.81
C GLU A 13 -3.11 24.48 15.46
N THR A 14 -2.93 24.25 16.77
CA THR A 14 -1.67 24.53 17.46
C THR A 14 -0.81 23.29 17.61
N TRP A 15 0.47 23.47 17.93
CA TRP A 15 1.42 22.39 18.16
C TRP A 15 2.25 22.65 19.42
N GLU A 16 2.75 21.59 20.03
CA GLU A 16 3.57 21.64 21.23
C GLU A 16 4.75 20.66 21.14
N VAL A 17 5.90 21.05 21.67
CA VAL A 17 7.04 20.13 21.87
C VAL A 17 7.19 19.90 23.36
N ASN A 18 6.91 18.68 23.82
CA ASN A 18 6.83 18.37 25.23
C ASN A 18 7.29 16.93 25.51
N LEU A 19 7.42 16.57 26.79
CA LEU A 19 7.68 15.20 27.23
C LEU A 19 6.52 14.26 26.84
N PRO A 20 6.76 12.94 26.74
CA PRO A 20 5.68 11.96 26.66
C PRO A 20 4.75 12.08 27.87
N VAL A 21 3.49 11.66 27.70
CA VAL A 21 2.50 11.76 28.77
C VAL A 21 2.83 10.72 29.84
N GLU A 22 2.82 11.09 31.12
CA GLU A 22 3.17 10.18 32.22
C GLU A 22 2.03 9.20 32.57
N GLU A 23 0.85 9.35 32.00
CA GLU A 23 -0.33 8.52 32.28
C GLU A 23 -0.18 7.10 31.70
N VAL A 24 -0.57 6.09 32.50
CA VAL A 24 -0.45 4.67 32.13
C VAL A 24 -1.80 3.94 32.33
N PRO A 25 -2.42 3.40 31.25
CA PRO A 25 -2.05 3.58 29.84
C PRO A 25 -2.41 5.00 29.35
N PRO A 26 -1.68 5.54 28.35
CA PRO A 26 -2.00 6.85 27.79
C PRO A 26 -3.37 6.84 27.12
N GLU A 27 -4.07 7.97 27.16
CA GLU A 27 -5.41 8.09 26.55
C GLU A 27 -5.35 8.06 25.02
N LEU A 28 -4.28 8.56 24.41
CA LEU A 28 -4.08 8.60 22.96
C LEU A 28 -2.78 7.89 22.56
N PRO A 29 -2.66 7.39 21.31
CA PRO A 29 -1.38 6.95 20.77
C PRO A 29 -0.30 8.01 20.96
N GLU A 30 0.90 7.60 21.35
CA GLU A 30 2.00 8.53 21.58
C GLU A 30 2.77 8.81 20.28
N PRO A 31 3.22 10.06 20.05
CA PRO A 31 4.08 10.41 18.93
C PRO A 31 5.51 9.88 19.14
N ALA A 32 6.34 10.01 18.10
CA ALA A 32 7.74 9.56 18.17
C ALA A 32 8.53 10.30 19.25
N LEU A 33 9.17 9.52 20.12
CA LEU A 33 9.97 10.00 21.24
C LEU A 33 11.41 10.30 20.82
N GLY A 34 11.96 11.41 21.33
CA GLY A 34 13.38 11.75 21.18
C GLY A 34 13.71 12.44 19.85
N ILE A 35 12.76 13.16 19.24
CA ILE A 35 12.99 13.88 17.97
C ILE A 35 14.16 14.89 18.07
N ASN A 36 14.47 15.36 19.28
CA ASN A 36 15.53 16.31 19.57
C ASN A 36 16.96 15.72 19.55
N PHE A 37 17.11 14.39 19.53
CA PHE A 37 18.43 13.73 19.52
C PHE A 37 19.05 13.68 18.13
N ALA A 38 18.26 13.38 17.11
CA ALA A 38 18.72 13.31 15.73
C ALA A 38 18.98 14.70 15.12
N ARG A 39 18.43 15.76 15.73
CA ARG A 39 18.41 17.13 15.17
C ARG A 39 19.80 17.65 14.81
N ASP A 40 20.76 17.54 15.72
CA ASP A 40 22.10 18.10 15.54
C ASP A 40 23.02 17.14 14.74
N GLY A 41 22.56 15.93 14.42
CA GLY A 41 23.31 14.87 13.74
C GLY A 41 23.02 14.70 12.24
N MET A 42 22.12 15.50 11.66
CA MET A 42 21.74 15.43 10.25
C MET A 42 21.40 16.82 9.68
N GLN A 43 21.23 16.93 8.36
CA GLN A 43 20.79 18.20 7.76
C GLN A 43 19.38 18.54 8.22
N GLU A 44 19.12 19.83 8.46
CA GLU A 44 17.81 20.31 8.95
C GLU A 44 16.63 19.81 8.10
N LYS A 45 16.77 19.84 6.77
CA LYS A 45 15.74 19.32 5.85
C LYS A 45 15.45 17.83 6.05
N ASP A 46 16.48 17.03 6.36
CA ASP A 46 16.36 15.58 6.51
C ASP A 46 15.75 15.29 7.89
N TRP A 47 16.10 16.08 8.91
CA TRP A 47 15.47 16.04 10.23
C TRP A 47 13.99 16.41 10.18
N LEU A 48 13.64 17.51 9.51
CA LEU A 48 12.25 17.92 9.32
C LEU A 48 11.44 16.86 8.56
N SER A 49 12.05 16.23 7.55
CA SER A 49 11.44 15.13 6.80
C SER A 49 11.19 13.90 7.68
N LEU A 50 12.16 13.56 8.56
CA LEU A 50 12.01 12.47 9.52
C LEU A 50 10.86 12.74 10.51
N VAL A 51 10.84 13.95 11.09
CA VAL A 51 9.77 14.37 12.01
C VAL A 51 8.42 14.31 11.29
N ALA A 52 8.34 14.77 10.05
CA ALA A 52 7.11 14.74 9.26
C ALA A 52 6.55 13.32 9.06
N VAL A 53 7.38 12.34 8.68
CA VAL A 53 6.94 10.93 8.51
C VAL A 53 6.40 10.34 9.81
N HIS A 54 7.05 10.64 10.93
CA HIS A 54 6.57 10.20 12.24
C HIS A 54 5.26 10.89 12.65
N SER A 55 5.12 12.19 12.36
CA SER A 55 3.87 12.93 12.59
C SER A 55 2.72 12.41 11.72
N ASP A 56 2.97 12.09 10.44
CA ASP A 56 1.97 11.48 9.54
C ASP A 56 1.44 10.15 10.09
N SER A 57 2.36 9.28 10.55
CA SER A 57 2.02 7.99 11.14
C SER A 57 1.20 8.16 12.43
N TRP A 58 1.61 9.11 13.28
CA TRP A 58 0.93 9.42 14.53
C TRP A 58 -0.49 9.95 14.32
N LEU A 59 -0.70 10.88 13.37
CA LEU A 59 -2.03 11.40 13.04
C LEU A 59 -2.97 10.30 12.55
N LEU A 60 -2.46 9.37 11.73
CA LEU A 60 -3.24 8.22 11.28
C LEU A 60 -3.65 7.33 12.46
N ALA A 61 -2.72 7.05 13.38
CA ALA A 61 -3.00 6.27 14.58
C ALA A 61 -4.07 6.94 15.47
N VAL A 62 -3.95 8.24 15.74
CA VAL A 62 -4.93 9.02 16.52
C VAL A 62 -6.30 9.01 15.85
N ALA A 63 -6.36 9.22 14.53
CA ALA A 63 -7.64 9.22 13.80
C ALA A 63 -8.35 7.86 13.89
N PHE A 64 -7.62 6.75 13.73
CA PHE A 64 -8.20 5.41 13.80
C PHE A 64 -8.49 4.96 15.24
N TYR A 65 -7.74 5.45 16.22
CA TYR A 65 -8.06 5.28 17.63
C TYR A 65 -9.44 5.88 17.96
N PHE A 66 -9.70 7.12 17.55
CA PHE A 66 -11.04 7.72 17.69
C PHE A 66 -12.09 7.01 16.86
N GLY A 67 -11.75 6.55 15.65
CA GLY A 67 -12.63 5.71 14.84
C GLY A 67 -13.11 4.47 15.62
N ALA A 68 -12.21 3.76 16.29
CA ALA A 68 -12.55 2.62 17.14
C ALA A 68 -13.41 3.02 18.34
N ARG A 69 -13.05 4.10 19.07
CA ARG A 69 -13.84 4.65 20.19
C ARG A 69 -15.26 5.05 19.79
N PHE A 70 -15.45 5.52 18.55
CA PHE A 70 -16.76 5.84 17.98
C PHE A 70 -17.43 4.67 17.24
N SER A 71 -16.90 3.45 17.40
CA SER A 71 -17.45 2.22 16.81
C SER A 71 -17.54 2.25 15.28
N PHE A 72 -16.53 2.82 14.60
CA PHE A 72 -16.47 2.82 13.14
C PHE A 72 -16.32 1.40 12.59
N GLY A 73 -17.27 1.00 11.76
CA GLY A 73 -17.23 -0.22 10.98
C GLY A 73 -16.33 -0.10 9.75
N LYS A 74 -16.33 -1.15 8.91
CA LYS A 74 -15.50 -1.22 7.70
C LYS A 74 -15.69 -0.02 6.77
N ASN A 75 -16.93 0.43 6.58
CA ASN A 75 -17.25 1.50 5.64
C ASN A 75 -16.83 2.88 6.16
N GLU A 76 -17.02 3.12 7.46
CA GLU A 76 -16.64 4.37 8.12
C GLU A 76 -15.11 4.52 8.15
N ARG A 77 -14.39 3.44 8.48
CA ARG A 77 -12.91 3.40 8.39
C ARG A 77 -12.41 3.67 6.98
N LYS A 78 -13.04 3.07 5.97
CA LYS A 78 -12.71 3.33 4.55
C LYS A 78 -12.96 4.78 4.15
N ARG A 79 -14.07 5.38 4.61
CA ARG A 79 -14.40 6.79 4.35
C ARG A 79 -13.40 7.72 5.03
N LEU A 80 -13.04 7.45 6.29
CA LEU A 80 -12.04 8.21 7.05
C LEU A 80 -10.69 8.18 6.34
N PHE A 81 -10.20 6.99 5.97
CA PHE A 81 -8.94 6.84 5.25
C PHE A 81 -8.93 7.63 3.94
N ARG A 82 -10.03 7.54 3.16
CA ARG A 82 -10.15 8.29 1.91
C ARG A 82 -10.02 9.79 2.13
N MET A 83 -10.69 10.35 3.14
CA MET A 83 -10.63 11.79 3.45
C MET A 83 -9.23 12.21 3.90
N ILE A 84 -8.55 11.40 4.72
CA ILE A 84 -7.16 11.66 5.13
C ILE A 84 -6.25 11.68 3.90
N ASN A 85 -6.41 10.72 3.00
CA ASN A 85 -5.56 10.53 1.82
C ASN A 85 -5.91 11.45 0.63
N GLU A 86 -6.92 12.32 0.78
CA GLU A 86 -7.20 13.42 -0.17
C GLU A 86 -6.29 14.63 0.09
N LEU A 87 -5.61 14.68 1.23
CA LEU A 87 -4.65 15.71 1.61
C LEU A 87 -3.21 15.23 1.33
N PRO A 88 -2.28 16.14 0.98
CA PRO A 88 -0.87 15.80 0.99
C PRO A 88 -0.44 15.46 2.42
N THR A 89 0.45 14.48 2.54
CA THR A 89 1.14 14.18 3.80
C THR A 89 1.98 15.37 4.26
N ILE A 90 2.27 15.46 5.55
CA ILE A 90 3.20 16.45 6.10
C ILE A 90 4.56 16.27 5.43
N PHE A 91 5.00 15.03 5.21
CA PHE A 91 6.24 14.76 4.49
C PHE A 91 6.24 15.32 3.07
N GLU A 92 5.17 15.14 2.29
CA GLU A 92 5.08 15.71 0.93
C GLU A 92 5.08 17.25 0.96
N ALA A 93 4.42 17.86 1.95
CA ALA A 93 4.39 19.30 2.13
C ALA A 93 5.78 19.86 2.48
N VAL A 94 6.52 19.20 3.38
CA VAL A 94 7.86 19.61 3.82
C VAL A 94 8.91 19.37 2.73
N THR A 95 8.79 18.30 1.96
CA THR A 95 9.75 17.95 0.89
C THR A 95 9.45 18.62 -0.45
N GLY A 96 8.27 19.24 -0.60
CA GLY A 96 7.83 19.85 -1.85
C GLY A 96 7.38 18.84 -2.92
N ASN A 97 7.09 17.60 -2.52
CA ASN A 97 6.68 16.50 -3.41
C ASN A 97 5.16 16.41 -3.62
N VAL A 98 4.43 17.50 -3.40
CA VAL A 98 2.96 17.53 -3.54
C VAL A 98 2.56 17.26 -4.99
N LYS A 99 2.07 16.04 -5.26
CA LYS A 99 1.46 15.70 -6.55
C LYS A 99 0.09 16.36 -6.61
N GLN A 100 -0.15 17.23 -7.59
CA GLN A 100 -1.48 17.80 -7.77
C GLN A 100 -2.49 16.67 -8.07
N PRO A 101 -3.73 16.75 -7.53
CA PRO A 101 -4.78 15.80 -7.85
C PRO A 101 -5.01 15.81 -9.37
N THR A 102 -4.83 14.66 -10.02
CA THR A 102 -5.14 14.53 -11.44
C THR A 102 -6.66 14.61 -11.58
N GLU A 103 -7.17 15.77 -12.02
CA GLU A 103 -8.53 15.90 -12.51
C GLU A 103 -8.73 14.94 -13.69
N GLN A 104 -9.29 13.75 -13.44
CA GLN A 104 -9.74 12.83 -14.49
C GLN A 104 -11.24 12.60 -14.40
N TYR A 105 -12.00 13.69 -14.59
CA TYR A 105 -13.37 13.65 -15.11
C TYR A 105 -13.69 14.94 -15.88
N ALA A 106 -13.21 15.06 -17.13
CA ALA A 106 -13.85 15.88 -18.18
C ALA A 106 -13.26 15.61 -19.59
N ASN A 107 -14.09 14.92 -20.40
CA ASN A 107 -14.28 15.00 -21.85
C ASN A 107 -13.16 14.85 -22.90
N HIS A 108 -13.53 13.97 -23.84
CA HIS A 108 -13.01 13.71 -25.17
C HIS A 108 -12.91 14.93 -26.11
N ASN A 109 -11.99 14.76 -27.08
CA ASN A 109 -11.80 15.38 -28.39
C ASN A 109 -11.20 16.80 -28.44
N SER A 110 -9.95 16.92 -28.91
CA SER A 110 -9.69 16.90 -30.36
C SER A 110 -8.20 16.68 -30.69
N SER A 111 -8.00 16.23 -31.91
CA SER A 111 -6.79 15.84 -32.63
C SER A 111 -5.75 16.94 -32.88
N GLY A 112 -4.47 16.57 -32.76
CA GLY A 112 -3.33 17.34 -33.29
C GLY A 112 -2.06 16.49 -33.38
N LYS A 113 -1.73 16.02 -34.59
CA LYS A 113 -0.51 15.26 -34.93
C LYS A 113 0.76 16.04 -34.60
N SER A 114 1.82 15.34 -34.17
CA SER A 114 3.18 15.47 -34.73
C SER A 114 4.10 14.34 -34.24
N LYS A 115 5.07 14.02 -35.09
CA LYS A 115 5.84 12.77 -35.20
C LYS A 115 7.31 13.09 -34.93
N SER A 116 8.00 12.29 -34.14
CA SER A 116 9.44 12.06 -34.31
C SER A 116 9.89 10.78 -33.59
N SER A 117 10.66 9.99 -34.34
CA SER A 117 11.25 8.72 -33.96
C SER A 117 12.69 8.94 -33.47
N ALA A 118 13.14 8.21 -32.46
CA ALA A 118 14.55 7.81 -32.32
C ALA A 118 14.68 6.56 -31.44
N LYS A 119 15.35 5.54 -31.97
CA LYS A 119 15.74 4.27 -31.33
C LYS A 119 17.11 4.43 -30.65
N VAL A 120 17.31 3.83 -29.47
CA VAL A 120 18.57 3.18 -28.98
C VAL A 120 18.16 2.18 -27.88
N SER A 121 18.15 0.86 -28.10
CA SER A 121 19.18 -0.16 -27.73
C SER A 121 19.44 -0.28 -26.21
N ARG A 122 18.85 -1.26 -25.51
CA ARG A 122 19.37 -2.62 -25.15
C ARG A 122 20.65 -2.64 -24.30
N GLN A 123 20.53 -3.09 -23.03
CA GLN A 123 21.26 -4.24 -22.40
C GLN A 123 20.87 -4.38 -20.91
N SER A 124 20.31 -5.55 -20.50
CA SER A 124 20.87 -6.60 -19.59
C SER A 124 20.71 -6.24 -18.10
N GLU A 125 20.34 -7.10 -17.13
CA GLU A 125 20.34 -8.56 -16.95
C GLU A 125 19.39 -8.88 -15.75
N SER A 126 18.52 -9.89 -15.83
CA SER A 126 18.52 -11.14 -15.03
C SER A 126 18.51 -11.00 -13.49
N GLU A 127 17.45 -11.48 -12.84
CA GLU A 127 17.57 -12.59 -11.89
C GLU A 127 16.21 -13.21 -11.52
N SER A 128 16.17 -14.52 -11.66
CA SER A 128 15.07 -15.44 -11.39
C SER A 128 14.99 -15.73 -9.89
N LYS A 129 13.79 -15.75 -9.30
CA LYS A 129 13.56 -16.53 -8.06
C LYS A 129 12.30 -17.37 -8.20
N VAL A 130 12.53 -18.65 -8.52
CA VAL A 130 11.60 -19.75 -8.31
C VAL A 130 11.92 -20.29 -6.92
N VAL A 131 10.97 -20.31 -5.99
CA VAL A 131 11.13 -20.99 -4.70
C VAL A 131 10.04 -22.04 -4.56
N LYS A 132 10.49 -23.28 -4.40
CA LYS A 132 9.71 -24.47 -4.02
C LYS A 132 10.28 -24.94 -2.69
N MET A 133 9.46 -25.15 -1.65
CA MET A 133 9.86 -25.93 -0.49
C MET A 133 8.74 -26.87 -0.02
N SER A 134 9.20 -28.07 0.34
CA SER A 134 8.47 -29.25 0.78
C SER A 134 8.22 -29.28 2.29
N ALA A 135 7.22 -30.07 2.68
CA ALA A 135 6.69 -30.23 4.02
C ALA A 135 7.61 -30.93 5.05
N SER A 136 7.41 -30.57 6.32
CA SER A 136 7.59 -31.43 7.50
C SER A 136 6.64 -30.97 8.61
N LYS A 137 5.90 -31.93 9.20
CA LYS A 137 5.03 -31.78 10.38
C LYS A 137 5.87 -31.88 11.66
N ASP A 138 5.50 -31.15 12.71
CA ASP A 138 5.18 -31.67 14.06
C ASP A 138 4.68 -30.54 14.97
N GLU A 139 3.90 -30.93 15.99
CA GLU A 139 2.96 -30.17 16.81
C GLU A 139 3.63 -29.40 17.98
N ASP A 140 3.18 -28.18 18.31
CA ASP A 140 2.88 -27.72 19.70
C ASP A 140 2.26 -26.30 19.76
N GLU A 141 1.41 -26.08 20.77
CA GLU A 141 0.64 -24.85 21.06
C GLU A 141 1.49 -23.63 21.49
N SER A 142 1.25 -22.47 20.88
CA SER A 142 1.32 -21.13 21.54
C SER A 142 0.71 -20.08 20.62
N GLY A 143 -0.07 -19.14 21.17
CA GLY A 143 -0.89 -18.19 20.43
C GLY A 143 -0.17 -17.03 19.72
N GLU A 144 -1.02 -16.07 19.33
CA GLU A 144 -0.77 -14.74 18.75
C GLU A 144 -0.92 -14.64 17.21
N ASP A 145 -2.06 -14.04 16.84
CA ASP A 145 -2.22 -12.92 15.91
C ASP A 145 -1.48 -12.92 14.57
N GLU A 146 -2.15 -13.43 13.53
CA GLU A 146 -1.94 -13.01 12.14
C GLU A 146 -3.29 -13.02 11.38
N GLU A 147 -4.13 -11.99 11.56
CA GLU A 147 -5.19 -11.66 10.59
C GLU A 147 -4.77 -10.41 9.80
N ASP A 148 -3.68 -10.56 9.03
CA ASP A 148 -3.37 -9.70 7.90
C ASP A 148 -4.01 -10.32 6.63
N ASP A 149 -4.83 -9.53 5.95
CA ASP A 149 -5.38 -9.79 4.60
C ASP A 149 -6.37 -10.96 4.34
N GLU A 150 -7.54 -10.99 4.99
CA GLU A 150 -8.71 -11.72 4.42
C GLU A 150 -9.51 -10.87 3.40
N GLN A 151 -8.80 -10.16 2.52
CA GLN A 151 -9.23 -10.03 1.12
C GLN A 151 -8.22 -10.79 0.26
N GLY A 152 -8.07 -12.09 0.52
CA GLY A 152 -7.33 -13.00 -0.35
C GLY A 152 -7.71 -12.77 -1.80
N ALA A 153 -6.71 -12.69 -2.69
CA ALA A 153 -6.97 -12.28 -4.08
C ALA A 153 -8.09 -13.14 -4.69
N THR A 154 -9.15 -12.49 -5.15
CA THR A 154 -10.33 -13.20 -5.67
C THR A 154 -10.13 -13.58 -7.13
N CYS A 155 -10.59 -14.77 -7.50
CA CYS A 155 -10.51 -15.24 -8.86
C CYS A 155 -11.31 -14.33 -9.80
N GLY A 156 -10.66 -13.78 -10.83
CA GLY A 156 -11.29 -12.88 -11.80
C GLY A 156 -12.37 -13.50 -12.67
N ALA A 157 -12.63 -14.81 -12.54
CA ALA A 157 -13.67 -15.54 -13.27
C ALA A 157 -14.83 -16.00 -12.37
N CYS A 158 -14.57 -16.55 -11.18
CA CYS A 158 -15.64 -17.04 -10.30
C CYS A 158 -15.91 -16.14 -9.07
N GLY A 159 -14.99 -15.24 -8.72
CA GLY A 159 -15.13 -14.34 -7.57
C GLY A 159 -14.77 -14.97 -6.22
N ASP A 160 -14.50 -16.28 -6.18
CA ASP A 160 -14.10 -16.99 -4.96
C ASP A 160 -12.66 -16.65 -4.54
N SER A 161 -12.39 -16.74 -3.24
CA SER A 161 -11.08 -16.56 -2.62
C SER A 161 -10.20 -17.81 -2.73
N TYR A 162 -8.95 -17.71 -2.27
CA TYR A 162 -7.98 -18.82 -2.23
C TYR A 162 -8.52 -20.01 -1.43
N GLY A 163 -8.74 -21.14 -2.13
CA GLY A 163 -8.81 -22.46 -1.51
C GLY A 163 -7.41 -23.04 -1.30
N THR A 164 -7.22 -23.81 -0.23
CA THR A 164 -5.98 -24.56 0.00
C THR A 164 -5.79 -25.58 -1.13
N ASP A 165 -4.60 -25.57 -1.76
CA ASP A 165 -4.19 -26.46 -2.86
C ASP A 165 -4.76 -26.19 -4.27
N GLU A 166 -5.28 -24.99 -4.55
CA GLU A 166 -5.72 -24.63 -5.91
C GLU A 166 -4.59 -24.02 -6.76
N PHE A 167 -4.49 -24.41 -8.04
CA PHE A 167 -3.56 -23.80 -9.00
C PHE A 167 -4.11 -22.48 -9.54
N TRP A 168 -3.28 -21.43 -9.56
CA TRP A 168 -3.62 -20.10 -10.04
C TRP A 168 -2.70 -19.62 -11.17
N ILE A 169 -3.22 -18.72 -12.02
CA ILE A 169 -2.48 -18.08 -13.11
C ILE A 169 -2.87 -16.60 -13.25
N CYS A 170 -1.88 -15.72 -13.45
CA CYS A 170 -2.06 -14.28 -13.64
C CYS A 170 -2.08 -13.91 -15.13
N CYS A 171 -3.01 -13.05 -15.54
CA CYS A 171 -3.12 -12.55 -16.92
C CYS A 171 -2.18 -11.37 -17.19
N ASP A 172 -1.30 -11.47 -18.19
CA ASP A 172 -0.34 -10.40 -18.55
C ASP A 172 -0.98 -9.12 -19.12
N ILE A 173 -2.29 -9.11 -19.38
CA ILE A 173 -2.99 -7.97 -19.98
C ILE A 173 -3.77 -7.15 -18.94
N CYS A 174 -4.36 -7.81 -17.95
CA CYS A 174 -5.19 -7.14 -16.95
C CYS A 174 -4.72 -7.39 -15.52
N GLU A 175 -3.63 -8.12 -15.33
CA GLU A 175 -2.97 -8.39 -14.05
C GLU A 175 -3.89 -9.03 -12.99
N ARG A 176 -5.01 -9.62 -13.43
CA ARG A 176 -5.92 -10.38 -12.56
C ARG A 176 -5.50 -11.84 -12.45
N TRP A 177 -5.75 -12.40 -11.27
CA TRP A 177 -5.50 -13.80 -10.93
C TRP A 177 -6.74 -14.67 -11.17
N PHE A 178 -6.52 -15.92 -11.58
CA PHE A 178 -7.58 -16.86 -11.90
C PHE A 178 -7.21 -18.27 -11.43
N HIS A 179 -8.18 -19.03 -10.91
CA HIS A 179 -8.01 -20.47 -10.78
C HIS A 179 -7.81 -21.10 -12.15
N GLY A 180 -6.83 -22.00 -12.30
CA GLY A 180 -6.58 -22.70 -13.55
C GLY A 180 -7.81 -23.44 -14.07
N LYS A 181 -8.62 -24.02 -13.18
CA LYS A 181 -9.93 -24.63 -13.53
C LYS A 181 -10.91 -23.63 -14.15
N CYS A 182 -10.99 -22.41 -13.62
CA CYS A 182 -11.91 -21.37 -14.10
C CYS A 182 -11.54 -20.87 -15.50
N VAL A 183 -10.27 -21.00 -15.89
CA VAL A 183 -9.77 -20.58 -17.21
C VAL A 183 -9.27 -21.74 -18.09
N LYS A 184 -9.52 -22.99 -17.67
CA LYS A 184 -9.16 -24.22 -18.39
C LYS A 184 -7.65 -24.33 -18.70
N ILE A 185 -6.81 -23.96 -17.73
CA ILE A 185 -5.36 -24.11 -17.77
C ILE A 185 -4.93 -25.05 -16.63
N THR A 186 -4.15 -26.07 -16.97
CA THR A 186 -3.54 -26.99 -16.00
C THR A 186 -2.13 -26.51 -15.65
N PRO A 187 -1.57 -26.89 -14.48
CA PRO A 187 -0.20 -26.56 -14.11
C PRO A 187 0.83 -26.94 -15.20
N ALA A 188 0.76 -28.16 -15.72
CA ALA A 188 1.64 -28.63 -16.80
C ALA A 188 1.54 -27.79 -18.08
N LYS A 189 0.35 -27.26 -18.39
CA LYS A 189 0.17 -26.35 -19.53
C LYS A 189 0.78 -24.99 -19.24
N ALA A 190 0.66 -24.48 -18.02
CA ALA A 190 1.18 -23.18 -17.61
C ALA A 190 2.72 -23.11 -17.66
N GLU A 191 3.42 -24.21 -17.37
CA GLU A 191 4.89 -24.31 -17.51
C GLU A 191 5.39 -23.91 -18.92
N HIS A 192 4.56 -24.10 -19.93
CA HIS A 192 4.90 -23.85 -21.33
C HIS A 192 4.32 -22.52 -21.87
N ILE A 193 3.60 -21.76 -21.05
CA ILE A 193 3.00 -20.48 -21.44
C ILE A 193 3.97 -19.35 -21.09
N LYS A 194 4.52 -18.68 -22.11
CA LYS A 194 5.38 -17.49 -21.93
C LYS A 194 4.58 -16.24 -21.57
N GLN A 195 3.37 -16.11 -22.13
CA GLN A 195 2.44 -15.02 -21.88
C GLN A 195 1.01 -15.58 -21.87
N TYR A 196 0.36 -15.48 -20.72
CA TYR A 196 -1.01 -15.91 -20.52
C TYR A 196 -1.99 -14.75 -20.69
N LYS A 197 -3.02 -14.98 -21.50
CA LYS A 197 -4.11 -14.04 -21.74
C LYS A 197 -5.44 -14.68 -21.31
N CYS A 198 -6.11 -14.06 -20.34
CA CYS A 198 -7.40 -14.55 -19.86
C CYS A 198 -8.48 -14.50 -20.96
N PRO A 199 -9.56 -15.29 -20.87
CA PRO A 199 -10.64 -15.32 -21.86
C PRO A 199 -11.20 -13.92 -22.18
N SER A 200 -11.40 -13.10 -21.15
CA SER A 200 -11.93 -11.73 -21.28
C SER A 200 -10.98 -10.81 -22.06
N CYS A 201 -9.67 -11.00 -21.95
CA CYS A 201 -8.71 -10.26 -22.74
C CYS A 201 -8.58 -10.86 -24.15
N SER A 202 -8.67 -12.19 -24.28
CA SER A 202 -8.53 -12.91 -25.55
C SER A 202 -9.57 -12.47 -26.57
N SER A 203 -10.85 -12.41 -26.18
CA SER A 203 -11.97 -12.07 -27.07
C SER A 203 -12.04 -10.61 -27.50
N LYS A 204 -11.35 -9.68 -26.82
CA LYS A 204 -11.34 -8.24 -27.15
C LYS A 204 -10.67 -7.90 -28.48
N ARG A 205 -10.05 -8.86 -29.19
CA ARG A 205 -9.44 -8.67 -30.52
C ARG A 205 -10.28 -9.17 -31.71
N ALA A 206 -11.47 -9.75 -31.48
CA ALA A 206 -12.33 -10.22 -32.56
C ALA A 206 -13.59 -9.35 -32.70
N ARG A 207 -13.41 -8.11 -33.18
CA ARG A 207 -14.43 -7.40 -33.97
C ARG A 207 -13.70 -6.82 -35.17
N VAL A 208 -13.69 -7.61 -36.25
CA VAL A 208 -13.47 -7.12 -37.62
C VAL A 208 -14.79 -6.52 -38.08
#